data_AF-A0A2M7ZH83-F1
#
_entry.id   AF-A0A2M7ZH83-F1
#
_cell.length_a   1.000
_cell.length_b   1.000
_cell.length_c   1.000
_cell.angle_alpha   90.00
_cell.angle_beta   90.00
_cell.angle_gamma   90.00
#
_symmetry.space_group_name_H-M   'P 1'
#
loop_
_entity.id
_entity.type
_entity.pdbx_description
1 polymer ?
#
loop_
_entity_poly.entity_id
_entity_poly.type
_entity_poly.pdbx_seq_one_letter_code
_entity_poly.pdbx_strand_id
1 'polypeptide(L)'
;VLTTEKADKIAIEKGFTTKAVETPECLKCHVTAYNADASLLDKKFAKEDGVGCESCHGAGGNYDSNKIMKDKKLSVENGLLVYADKKELCSKCHNSDSPTFVARDMDKLWEEIKHYIPEKK
;
A
#
# COMPACT_ATOMS: atom_id res chain seq x y z
N VAL A 1 7.75 -0.21 11.01
CA VAL A 1 6.60 0.38 11.74
C VAL A 1 5.94 -0.63 12.68
N LEU A 2 5.51 -1.79 12.19
CA LEU A 2 4.85 -2.80 13.02
C LEU A 2 5.79 -3.66 13.88
N THR A 3 7.10 -3.65 13.61
CA THR A 3 8.12 -4.46 14.34
C THR A 3 8.50 -3.91 15.72
N THR A 4 7.78 -2.93 16.24
CA THR A 4 8.13 -2.26 17.51
C THR A 4 7.36 -2.85 18.68
N GLU A 5 7.95 -2.84 19.88
CA GLU A 5 7.23 -3.26 21.10
C GLU A 5 5.94 -2.46 21.33
N LYS A 6 5.92 -1.18 20.93
CA LYS A 6 4.71 -0.34 21.01
C LYS A 6 3.59 -0.88 20.12
N ALA A 7 3.91 -1.34 18.92
CA ALA A 7 2.92 -1.92 18.01
C ALA A 7 2.35 -3.22 18.59
N ASP A 8 3.20 -4.09 19.15
CA ASP A 8 2.76 -5.34 19.79
C ASP A 8 1.88 -5.07 21.03
N LYS A 9 2.21 -4.05 21.84
CA LYS A 9 1.35 -3.62 22.95
C LYS A 9 -0.03 -3.18 22.48
N ILE A 10 -0.11 -2.39 21.40
CA ILE A 10 -1.39 -1.97 20.83
C ILE A 10 -2.19 -3.17 20.32
N ALA A 11 -1.53 -4.16 19.70
CA ALA A 11 -2.20 -5.37 19.25
C ALA A 11 -2.84 -6.13 20.43
N ILE A 12 -2.09 -6.29 21.53
CA ILE A 12 -2.59 -6.91 22.77
C ILE A 12 -3.75 -6.11 23.38
N GLU A 13 -3.61 -4.78 23.47
CA GLU A 13 -4.67 -3.90 24.00
C GLU A 13 -5.96 -3.96 23.17
N LYS A 14 -5.84 -4.23 21.86
CA LYS A 14 -6.97 -4.47 20.96
C LYS A 14 -7.55 -5.89 21.06
N GLY A 15 -6.95 -6.76 21.86
CA GLY A 15 -7.41 -8.13 22.08
C GLY A 15 -6.84 -9.16 21.10
N PHE A 16 -5.83 -8.80 20.31
CA PHE A 16 -5.15 -9.76 19.42
C PHE A 16 -4.14 -10.61 20.19
N THR A 17 -3.97 -11.85 19.76
CA THR A 17 -3.06 -12.83 20.39
C THR A 17 -1.73 -12.97 19.66
N THR A 18 -1.59 -12.36 18.48
CA THR A 18 -0.37 -12.36 17.66
C THR A 18 0.35 -11.02 17.74
N LYS A 19 1.60 -10.99 17.27
CA LYS A 19 2.34 -9.73 17.11
C LYS A 19 1.67 -8.85 16.05
N ALA A 20 1.88 -7.54 16.11
CA ALA A 20 1.27 -6.61 15.15
C ALA A 20 1.69 -6.93 13.71
N VAL A 21 2.91 -7.41 13.49
CA VAL A 21 3.45 -7.87 12.19
C VAL A 21 2.82 -9.16 11.64
N GLU A 22 1.96 -9.81 12.41
CA GLU A 22 1.26 -11.05 12.08
C GLU A 22 -0.27 -10.89 12.18
N THR A 23 -0.75 -9.73 12.62
CA THR A 23 -2.18 -9.44 12.83
C THR A 23 -2.78 -8.89 11.52
N PRO A 24 -3.69 -9.62 10.83
CA PRO A 24 -4.23 -9.19 9.52
C PRO A 24 -4.85 -7.79 9.53
N GLU A 25 -5.47 -7.39 10.63
CA GLU A 25 -6.07 -6.07 10.84
C GLU A 25 -5.02 -4.96 10.81
N CYS A 26 -3.79 -5.23 11.25
CA CYS A 26 -2.66 -4.33 11.12
C CYS A 26 -2.09 -4.38 9.69
N LEU A 27 -1.96 -5.58 9.11
CA LEU A 27 -1.36 -5.77 7.79
C LEU A 27 -2.17 -5.10 6.68
N LYS A 28 -3.50 -4.97 6.84
CA LYS A 28 -4.41 -4.25 5.91
C LYS A 28 -3.86 -2.91 5.42
N CYS A 29 -3.18 -2.17 6.30
CA CYS A 29 -2.64 -0.84 5.98
C CYS A 29 -1.11 -0.80 5.85
N HIS A 30 -0.41 -1.85 6.30
CA HIS A 30 1.03 -1.83 6.49
C HIS A 30 1.79 -2.80 5.58
N VAL A 31 1.10 -3.67 4.86
CA VAL A 31 1.70 -4.63 3.92
C VAL A 31 0.96 -4.56 2.61
N THR A 32 1.70 -4.31 1.52
CA THR A 32 1.18 -4.44 0.16
C THR A 32 0.66 -5.86 -0.03
N ALA A 33 -0.48 -6.02 -0.69
CA ALA A 33 -1.04 -7.33 -1.00
C ALA A 33 -1.33 -8.23 0.23
N TYR A 34 -1.61 -7.65 1.41
CA TYR A 34 -1.85 -8.39 2.67
C TYR A 34 -2.91 -9.51 2.60
N ASN A 35 -3.85 -9.43 1.66
CA ASN A 35 -4.93 -10.39 1.45
C ASN A 35 -4.95 -10.94 0.00
N ALA A 36 -3.82 -10.84 -0.71
CA ALA A 36 -3.70 -11.44 -2.03
C ALA A 36 -3.42 -12.94 -1.94
N ASP A 37 -3.84 -13.68 -2.96
CA ASP A 37 -3.47 -15.08 -3.11
C ASP A 37 -1.94 -15.20 -3.30
N ALA A 38 -1.32 -16.15 -2.60
CA ALA A 38 0.14 -16.34 -2.66
C ALA A 38 0.65 -16.65 -4.08
N SER A 39 -0.19 -17.21 -4.95
CA SER A 39 0.14 -17.45 -6.37
C SER A 39 0.30 -16.17 -7.20
N LEU A 40 -0.21 -15.04 -6.71
CA LEU A 40 -0.09 -13.73 -7.36
C LEU A 40 1.16 -12.95 -6.90
N LEU A 41 1.84 -13.43 -5.87
CA LEU A 41 3.02 -12.76 -5.30
C LEU A 41 4.29 -13.23 -6.02
N ASP A 42 5.16 -12.27 -6.36
CA ASP A 42 6.49 -12.59 -6.88
C ASP A 42 7.32 -13.34 -5.82
N LYS A 43 8.24 -14.20 -6.25
CA LYS A 43 9.14 -14.94 -5.34
C LYS A 43 9.98 -14.03 -4.44
N LYS A 44 10.21 -12.79 -4.86
CA LYS A 44 10.95 -11.77 -4.13
C LYS A 44 10.06 -10.89 -3.25
N PHE A 45 8.74 -11.08 -3.27
CA PHE A 45 7.84 -10.33 -2.41
C PHE A 45 8.19 -10.58 -0.94
N ALA A 46 8.45 -9.50 -0.21
CA ALA A 46 8.68 -9.52 1.22
C ALA A 46 7.64 -8.63 1.91
N LYS A 47 6.93 -9.18 2.89
CA LYS A 47 5.96 -8.40 3.68
C LYS A 47 6.64 -7.24 4.41
N GLU A 48 7.93 -7.36 4.67
CA GLU A 48 8.79 -6.38 5.32
C GLU A 48 8.98 -5.10 4.49
N ASP A 49 8.80 -5.17 3.16
CA ASP A 49 8.82 -4.00 2.28
C ASP A 49 7.65 -3.04 2.55
N GLY A 50 6.59 -3.55 3.19
CA GLY A 50 5.47 -2.76 3.67
C GLY A 50 4.63 -2.16 2.53
N VAL A 51 4.41 -0.84 2.58
CA VAL A 51 3.62 -0.10 1.58
C VAL A 51 4.49 0.21 0.37
N GLY A 52 4.23 -0.48 -0.74
CA GLY A 52 4.97 -0.39 -2.00
C GLY A 52 4.12 0.19 -3.14
N CYS A 53 4.67 0.14 -4.36
CA CYS A 53 4.06 0.71 -5.57
C CYS A 53 2.59 0.27 -5.74
N GLU A 54 2.32 -1.01 -5.51
CA GLU A 54 1.03 -1.64 -5.77
C GLU A 54 -0.03 -1.29 -4.72
N SER A 55 0.36 -0.77 -3.55
CA SER A 55 -0.59 -0.24 -2.56
C SER A 55 -1.32 0.99 -3.09
N CYS A 56 -0.65 1.77 -3.95
CA CYS A 56 -1.22 2.93 -4.61
C CYS A 56 -1.74 2.55 -6.00
N HIS A 57 -0.92 1.88 -6.81
CA HIS A 57 -1.13 1.74 -8.25
C HIS A 57 -1.84 0.44 -8.66
N GLY A 58 -2.20 -0.45 -7.72
CA GLY A 58 -2.78 -1.76 -8.02
C GLY A 58 -1.72 -2.81 -8.38
N ALA A 59 -2.15 -4.05 -8.63
CA ALA A 59 -1.24 -5.17 -8.90
C ALA A 59 -0.52 -5.00 -10.25
N GLY A 60 0.81 -5.00 -10.23
CA GLY A 60 1.66 -4.61 -11.35
C GLY A 60 1.87 -5.68 -12.41
N GLY A 61 1.60 -6.95 -12.10
CA GLY A 61 2.01 -8.10 -12.93
C GLY A 61 1.47 -8.10 -14.37
N ASN A 62 0.38 -7.38 -14.65
CA ASN A 62 -0.20 -7.31 -16.00
C ASN A 62 0.20 -6.04 -16.78
N TYR A 63 0.86 -5.07 -16.14
CA TYR A 63 1.24 -3.81 -16.80
C TYR A 63 2.71 -3.42 -16.60
N ASP A 64 3.54 -4.26 -15.98
CA ASP A 64 4.97 -4.02 -15.75
C ASP A 64 5.82 -4.08 -17.03
N SER A 65 5.34 -4.77 -18.07
CA SER A 65 6.08 -4.92 -19.31
C SER A 65 6.27 -3.58 -20.03
N ASN A 66 7.46 -3.37 -20.60
CA ASN A 66 7.78 -2.14 -21.36
C ASN A 66 6.77 -1.80 -22.48
N LYS A 67 6.12 -2.81 -23.06
CA LYS A 67 5.10 -2.64 -24.10
C LYS A 67 3.81 -2.02 -23.55
N ILE A 68 3.43 -2.37 -22.32
CA ILE A 68 2.21 -1.89 -21.66
C ILE A 68 2.48 -0.64 -20.85
N MET A 69 3.51 -0.65 -19.99
CA MET A 69 3.79 0.42 -19.01
C MET A 69 4.01 1.81 -19.63
N LYS A 70 4.44 1.87 -20.90
CA LYS A 70 4.71 3.12 -21.63
C LYS A 70 3.44 3.77 -22.17
N ASP A 71 2.35 3.01 -22.27
CA ASP A 71 1.04 3.50 -22.65
C ASP A 71 0.14 3.50 -21.41
N LYS A 72 -0.17 4.71 -20.91
CA LYS A 72 -1.00 4.88 -19.72
C LYS A 72 -2.38 4.24 -19.90
N LYS A 73 -2.99 4.37 -21.08
CA LYS A 73 -4.33 3.82 -21.32
C LYS A 73 -4.28 2.30 -21.23
N LEU A 74 -3.30 1.69 -21.91
CA LEU A 74 -3.12 0.24 -21.87
C LEU A 74 -2.78 -0.25 -20.46
N SER A 75 -1.98 0.51 -19.69
CA SER A 75 -1.69 0.18 -18.30
C SER A 75 -2.94 0.17 -17.43
N VAL A 76 -3.82 1.17 -17.57
CA VAL A 76 -5.10 1.24 -16.85
C VAL A 76 -6.01 0.07 -17.22
N GLU A 77 -6.10 -0.26 -18.51
CA GLU A 77 -6.86 -1.42 -19.00
C GLU A 77 -6.34 -2.75 -18.42
N ASN A 78 -5.07 -2.80 -18.02
CA ASN A 78 -4.41 -3.98 -17.44
C ASN A 78 -4.29 -3.93 -15.91
N GLY A 79 -4.93 -2.96 -15.24
CA GLY A 79 -5.05 -2.95 -13.77
C GLY A 79 -4.35 -1.81 -13.04
N LEU A 80 -3.67 -0.89 -13.75
CA LEU A 80 -3.13 0.33 -13.15
C LEU A 80 -4.27 1.18 -12.59
N LEU A 81 -4.22 1.47 -11.29
CA LEU A 81 -5.16 2.36 -10.62
C LEU A 81 -4.68 3.81 -10.70
N VAL A 82 -5.52 4.67 -11.26
CA VAL A 82 -5.30 6.12 -11.30
C VAL A 82 -6.47 6.80 -10.61
N TYR A 83 -6.18 7.53 -9.54
CA TYR A 83 -7.20 8.19 -8.73
C TYR A 83 -7.40 9.62 -9.20
N ALA A 84 -8.65 10.02 -9.40
CA ALA A 84 -9.00 11.41 -9.67
C ALA A 84 -8.84 12.26 -8.38
N ASP A 85 -9.25 11.70 -7.24
CA ASP A 85 -9.02 12.28 -5.93
C ASP A 85 -8.08 11.38 -5.11
N LYS A 86 -6.90 11.92 -4.79
CA LYS A 86 -5.91 11.25 -3.93
C LYS A 86 -6.49 10.88 -2.55
N LYS A 87 -7.48 11.61 -2.04
CA LYS A 87 -8.10 11.32 -0.75
C LYS A 87 -8.80 9.96 -0.74
N GLU A 88 -9.37 9.52 -1.87
CA GLU A 88 -9.99 8.19 -1.98
C GLU A 88 -8.97 7.07 -1.77
N LEU A 89 -7.74 7.27 -2.22
CA LEU A 89 -6.63 6.34 -1.99
C LEU A 89 -6.10 6.46 -0.56
N CYS A 90 -5.69 7.66 -0.14
CA CYS A 90 -5.02 7.86 1.14
C CYS A 90 -5.89 7.45 2.33
N SER A 91 -7.20 7.69 2.24
CA SER A 91 -8.17 7.36 3.30
C SER A 91 -8.44 5.86 3.43
N LYS A 92 -7.87 4.99 2.57
CA LYS A 92 -7.93 3.54 2.78
C LYS A 92 -7.12 3.09 3.99
N CYS A 93 -6.05 3.82 4.31
CA CYS A 93 -5.17 3.53 5.44
C CYS A 93 -5.14 4.66 6.48
N HIS A 94 -5.22 5.91 6.04
CA HIS A 94 -5.23 7.07 6.93
C HIS A 94 -6.66 7.40 7.37
N ASN A 95 -7.23 6.52 8.18
CA ASN A 95 -8.59 6.62 8.69
C ASN A 95 -8.68 6.10 10.14
N SER A 96 -9.90 6.09 10.70
CA SER A 96 -10.19 5.65 12.06
C SER A 96 -10.02 4.15 12.33
N ASP A 97 -9.83 3.30 11.31
CA ASP A 97 -9.53 1.88 11.52
C ASP A 97 -8.15 1.72 12.16
N SER A 98 -7.23 2.66 11.94
CA SER A 98 -5.92 2.66 12.58
C SER A 98 -6.04 3.10 14.04
N PRO A 99 -5.60 2.27 15.02
CA PRO A 99 -5.69 2.59 16.45
C PRO A 99 -4.86 3.81 16.86
N THR A 100 -3.86 4.16 16.04
CA THR A 100 -2.97 5.30 16.26
C THR A 100 -3.19 6.38 15.22
N PHE A 101 -4.39 6.43 14.62
CA PHE A 101 -4.71 7.44 13.62
C PHE A 101 -4.53 8.84 14.20
N VAL A 102 -3.73 9.64 13.50
CA VAL A 102 -3.62 11.07 13.73
C VAL A 102 -3.93 11.74 12.40
N ALA A 103 -4.93 12.62 12.40
CA ALA A 103 -5.26 13.41 11.23
C ALA A 103 -4.04 14.22 10.81
N ARG A 104 -3.67 14.11 9.53
CA ARG A 104 -2.57 14.87 8.92
C ARG A 104 -3.08 15.56 7.67
N ASP A 105 -2.39 16.62 7.29
CA ASP A 105 -2.64 17.32 6.03
C ASP A 105 -2.28 16.40 4.86
N MET A 106 -3.29 15.94 4.13
CA MET A 106 -3.15 15.02 3.00
C MET A 106 -2.45 15.68 1.81
N ASP A 107 -2.65 16.99 1.61
CA ASP A 107 -1.98 17.72 0.53
C ASP A 107 -0.48 17.78 0.82
N LYS A 108 -0.09 18.07 2.07
CA LYS A 108 1.32 18.05 2.47
C LYS A 108 1.95 16.66 2.32
N LEU A 109 1.28 15.59 2.76
CA LEU A 109 1.80 14.23 2.61
C LEU A 109 1.94 13.82 1.14
N TRP A 110 1.00 14.24 0.30
CA TRP A 110 1.07 13.98 -1.14
C TRP A 110 2.30 14.61 -1.78
N GLU A 111 2.66 15.83 -1.38
CA GLU A 111 3.85 16.51 -1.89
C GLU A 111 5.15 15.76 -1.59
N GLU A 112 5.22 14.99 -0.50
CA GLU A 112 6.40 14.19 -0.13
C GLU A 112 6.57 12.92 -0.99
N ILE A 113 5.48 12.39 -1.54
CA ILE A 113 5.47 11.08 -2.22
C ILE A 113 5.16 11.14 -3.72
N LYS A 114 4.58 12.25 -4.19
CA LYS A 114 4.18 12.37 -5.60
C LYS A 114 5.41 12.18 -6.50
N HIS A 115 5.23 11.37 -7.51
CA HIS A 115 6.28 11.07 -8.49
C HIS A 115 5.70 11.17 -9.90
N TYR A 116 6.52 11.67 -10.81
CA TYR A 116 6.14 11.86 -12.21
C TYR A 116 6.68 10.71 -13.05
N ILE A 117 5.99 10.41 -14.16
CA ILE A 117 6.50 9.51 -15.18
C ILE A 117 7.81 10.13 -15.70
N PRO A 118 8.94 9.40 -15.65
CA PRO A 118 10.21 9.90 -16.15
C PRO A 118 10.06 10.35 -17.60
N GLU A 119 10.63 11.51 -17.94
CA GLU A 119 10.62 11.99 -19.32
C GLU A 119 11.30 10.95 -20.24
N LYS A 120 10.73 10.74 -21.43
CA LYS A 120 11.35 9.89 -22.44
C LYS A 120 12.71 10.50 -22.79
N LYS A 121 13.78 9.75 -22.54
CA LYS A 121 15.09 10.03 -23.14
C LYS A 121 15.02 9.89 -24.65
#